data_AF-A0A7S4IPJ5-F1
#
_entry.id   AF-A0A7S4IPJ5-F1
#
_cell.length_a   1.000
_cell.length_b   1.000
_cell.length_c   1.000
_cell.angle_alpha   90.00
_cell.angle_beta   90.00
_cell.angle_gamma   90.00
#
_symmetry.space_group_name_H-M   'P 1'
#
loop_
_entity.id
_entity.type
_entity.pdbx_description
1 polymer ?
#
loop_
_entity_poly.entity_id
_entity_poly.type
_entity_poly.pdbx_seq_one_letter_code
_entity_poly.pdbx_strand_id
1 'polypeptide(L)'
;RLRGGDDGVLLRLHRRGGGGGKGMRICRTPDQVVEGYHLSAAEAESFFSDDRLFIERYIENPRHIEIQVLAGRKKLKKSKTTLPVMNPFPIMDGKEYGPLEILCFPERECSIQRRNQKIIEESPSVLLTPETRAKMVRQVKALARKVNYQSAGTVEFLVDEEQNFFFLEMNTRLQVEHPVTEMVSGGVDLVRGMIDVAWGRGVPEDYLALVGRGGGGGGGDAAAAAAA
;
A
#
# COMPACT_ATOMS: atom_id res chain seq x y z
N ARG A 1 0.52 -19.51 22.55
CA ARG A 1 1.48 -19.26 23.65
C ARG A 1 2.40 -18.13 23.21
N LEU A 2 2.14 -16.91 23.69
CA LEU A 2 3.11 -15.81 23.61
C LEU A 2 4.28 -16.22 24.51
N ARG A 3 5.44 -16.54 23.93
CA ARG A 3 6.65 -16.77 24.72
C ARG A 3 7.15 -15.39 25.15
N GLY A 4 6.98 -15.07 26.43
CA GLY A 4 7.70 -13.98 27.06
C GLY A 4 9.18 -14.36 27.14
N GLY A 5 9.99 -13.73 26.30
CA GLY A 5 11.34 -13.37 26.69
C GLY A 5 11.27 -12.06 27.47
N ASP A 6 12.34 -11.71 28.18
CA ASP A 6 12.42 -10.66 29.21
C ASP A 6 12.13 -9.21 28.75
N ASP A 7 11.65 -9.03 27.53
CA ASP A 7 11.15 -7.77 26.96
C ASP A 7 9.63 -7.91 26.77
N GLY A 8 8.84 -7.36 27.69
CA GLY A 8 7.37 -7.43 27.69
C GLY A 8 6.80 -7.22 26.28
N VAL A 9 6.03 -8.19 25.77
CA VAL A 9 5.54 -8.18 24.39
C VAL A 9 4.74 -6.90 24.17
N LEU A 10 5.30 -6.00 23.36
CA LEU A 10 4.65 -4.75 23.02
C LEU A 10 3.59 -5.05 21.96
N LEU A 11 2.33 -4.88 22.33
CA LEU A 11 1.19 -5.24 21.50
C LEU A 11 0.42 -3.99 21.09
N ARG A 12 0.04 -3.91 19.81
CA ARG A 12 -0.92 -2.93 19.33
C ARG A 12 -2.27 -3.60 19.12
N LEU A 13 -3.30 -3.05 19.76
CA LEU A 13 -4.69 -3.37 19.45
C LEU A 13 -5.11 -2.53 18.25
N HIS A 14 -5.62 -3.14 17.18
CA HIS A 14 -6.14 -2.41 16.02
C HIS A 14 -7.52 -2.94 15.62
N ARG A 15 -8.42 -2.06 15.19
CA ARG A 15 -9.80 -2.44 14.82
C ARG A 15 -9.90 -2.90 13.37
N ARG A 16 -10.93 -3.69 13.06
CA ARG A 16 -11.30 -4.01 11.67
C ARG A 16 -11.76 -2.74 10.93
N GLY A 17 -11.25 -2.50 9.72
CA GLY A 17 -11.57 -1.29 8.93
C GLY A 17 -10.99 0.01 9.50
N GLY A 18 -9.93 -0.12 10.31
CA GLY A 18 -9.21 0.95 11.02
C GLY A 18 -8.39 1.88 10.14
N GLY A 19 -8.87 3.10 9.88
CA GLY A 19 -8.09 4.18 9.25
C GLY A 19 -7.91 5.39 10.18
N GLY A 20 -6.79 6.10 10.06
CA GLY A 20 -6.57 7.43 10.66
C GLY A 20 -6.12 7.46 12.12
N GLY A 21 -5.55 6.35 12.63
CA GLY A 21 -4.83 6.36 13.91
C GLY A 21 -5.69 6.26 15.18
N LYS A 22 -7.02 6.16 15.06
CA LYS A 22 -7.96 6.08 16.20
C LYS A 22 -8.23 4.63 16.61
N GLY A 23 -8.24 4.37 17.92
CA GLY A 23 -8.53 3.05 18.51
C GLY A 23 -7.31 2.15 18.71
N MET A 24 -6.09 2.68 18.49
CA MET A 24 -4.84 1.95 18.71
C MET A 24 -4.28 2.15 20.10
N ARG A 25 -3.92 1.04 20.77
CA ARG A 25 -3.31 1.06 22.11
C ARG A 25 -2.07 0.20 22.17
N ILE A 26 -1.03 0.73 22.79
CA ILE A 26 0.26 0.07 22.99
C ILE A 26 0.24 -0.55 24.39
N CYS A 27 0.40 -1.87 24.48
CA CYS A 27 0.37 -2.62 25.74
C CYS A 27 1.73 -3.30 25.96
N ARG A 28 2.40 -3.05 27.09
CA ARG A 28 3.68 -3.64 27.50
C ARG A 28 3.54 -4.83 28.45
N THR A 29 2.41 -4.92 29.15
CA THR A 29 2.15 -5.96 30.16
C THR A 29 0.84 -6.69 29.88
N PRO A 30 0.66 -7.94 30.36
CA PRO A 30 -0.60 -8.65 30.23
C PRO A 30 -1.81 -7.88 30.79
N ASP A 31 -1.65 -7.19 31.92
CA ASP A 31 -2.73 -6.41 32.53
C ASP A 31 -3.14 -5.24 31.62
N GLN A 32 -2.18 -4.57 30.99
CA GLN A 32 -2.46 -3.51 30.01
C GLN A 32 -3.18 -4.05 28.77
N VAL A 33 -2.97 -5.31 28.39
CA VAL A 33 -3.70 -5.93 27.28
C VAL A 33 -5.17 -6.10 27.64
N VAL A 34 -5.47 -6.56 28.85
CA VAL A 34 -6.86 -6.75 29.33
C VAL A 34 -7.57 -5.40 29.38
N GLU A 35 -6.97 -4.40 30.04
CA GLU A 35 -7.52 -3.06 30.13
C GLU A 35 -7.67 -2.40 28.74
N GLY A 36 -6.61 -2.50 27.93
CA GLY A 36 -6.58 -1.97 26.58
C GLY A 36 -7.64 -2.59 25.68
N TYR A 37 -7.91 -3.89 25.81
CA TYR A 37 -8.95 -4.59 25.05
C TYR A 37 -10.32 -3.99 25.33
N HIS A 38 -10.71 -3.86 26.60
CA HIS A 38 -12.03 -3.33 26.97
C HIS A 38 -12.23 -1.90 26.45
N LEU A 39 -11.21 -1.05 26.59
CA LEU A 39 -11.27 0.33 26.13
C LEU A 39 -11.32 0.43 24.59
N SER A 40 -10.47 -0.33 23.88
CA SER A 40 -10.47 -0.35 22.41
C SER A 40 -11.74 -0.95 21.83
N ALA A 41 -12.32 -1.97 22.45
CA ALA A 41 -13.56 -2.59 22.00
C ALA A 41 -14.74 -1.61 22.17
N ALA A 42 -14.84 -0.95 23.32
CA ALA A 42 -15.87 0.05 23.57
C ALA A 42 -15.79 1.25 22.61
N GLU A 43 -14.58 1.74 22.30
CA GLU A 43 -14.39 2.78 21.30
C GLU A 43 -14.76 2.30 19.88
N ALA A 44 -14.32 1.10 19.50
CA ALA A 44 -14.61 0.55 18.18
C ALA A 44 -16.12 0.35 17.98
N GLU A 45 -16.83 -0.16 18.99
CA GLU A 45 -18.28 -0.30 18.99
C GLU A 45 -18.98 1.07 18.89
N SER A 46 -18.57 2.04 19.71
CA SER A 46 -19.17 3.37 19.74
C SER A 46 -19.02 4.13 18.42
N PHE A 47 -17.86 4.04 17.77
CA PHE A 47 -17.60 4.78 16.54
C PHE A 47 -18.02 4.04 15.26
N PHE A 48 -18.06 2.70 15.28
CA PHE A 48 -18.17 1.89 14.05
C PHE A 48 -19.13 0.70 14.13
N SER A 49 -19.77 0.45 15.28
CA SER A 49 -20.65 -0.71 15.51
C SER A 49 -19.99 -2.05 15.13
N ASP A 50 -18.67 -2.15 15.34
CA ASP A 50 -17.85 -3.34 15.14
C ASP A 50 -16.75 -3.37 16.20
N ASP A 51 -16.85 -4.31 17.15
CA ASP A 51 -15.96 -4.47 18.29
C ASP A 51 -14.72 -5.35 18.01
N ARG A 52 -14.56 -5.83 16.76
CA ARG A 52 -13.48 -6.76 16.43
C ARG A 52 -12.12 -6.07 16.43
N LEU A 53 -11.25 -6.58 17.29
CA LEU A 53 -9.85 -6.15 17.42
C LEU A 53 -8.88 -7.23 16.93
N PHE A 54 -7.75 -6.77 16.41
CA PHE A 54 -6.56 -7.54 16.12
C PHE A 54 -5.45 -7.15 17.09
N ILE A 55 -4.56 -8.10 17.37
CA ILE A 55 -3.36 -7.89 18.16
C ILE A 55 -2.17 -8.12 17.24
N GLU A 56 -1.29 -7.12 17.14
CA GLU A 56 -0.05 -7.22 16.39
C GLU A 56 1.15 -6.92 17.28
N ARG A 57 2.32 -7.43 16.89
CA ARG A 57 3.59 -7.04 17.50
C ARG A 57 3.84 -5.58 17.17
N TYR A 58 4.10 -4.77 18.18
CA TYR A 58 4.53 -3.39 18.01
C TYR A 58 6.01 -3.36 17.67
N ILE A 59 6.33 -2.54 16.68
CA ILE A 59 7.70 -2.26 16.25
C ILE A 59 8.06 -0.90 16.84
N GLU A 60 9.19 -0.82 17.54
CA GLU A 60 9.67 0.44 18.10
C GLU A 60 10.37 1.28 17.02
N ASN A 61 10.17 2.59 17.09
CA ASN A 61 10.71 3.57 16.14
C ASN A 61 10.59 3.16 14.64
N PRO A 62 9.45 2.62 14.18
CA PRO A 62 9.35 2.17 12.80
C PRO A 62 9.22 3.38 11.87
N ARG A 63 9.74 3.22 10.66
CA ARG A 63 9.37 4.08 9.55
C ARG A 63 8.09 3.58 8.91
N HIS A 64 7.23 4.52 8.52
CA HIS A 64 6.03 4.21 7.75
C HIS A 64 6.39 4.41 6.28
N ILE A 65 6.52 3.31 5.55
CA ILE A 65 6.81 3.32 4.11
C ILE A 65 5.65 2.73 3.36
N GLU A 66 5.28 3.32 2.23
CA GLU A 66 4.18 2.83 1.43
C GLU A 66 4.46 2.86 -0.07
N ILE A 67 3.91 1.89 -0.80
CA ILE A 67 4.12 1.76 -2.25
C ILE A 67 2.80 1.97 -2.97
N GLN A 68 2.76 3.00 -3.81
CA GLN A 68 1.67 3.23 -4.76
C GLN A 68 1.67 2.15 -5.83
N VAL A 69 0.48 1.59 -6.09
CA VAL A 69 0.21 0.66 -7.18
C VAL A 69 -0.88 1.21 -8.08
N LEU A 70 -0.76 0.98 -9.39
CA LEU A 70 -1.84 1.07 -10.36
C LEU A 70 -1.90 -0.28 -11.09
N ALA A 71 -3.05 -0.94 -11.02
CA ALA A 71 -3.24 -2.25 -11.65
C ALA A 71 -4.51 -2.26 -12.48
N GLY A 72 -4.49 -2.98 -13.60
CA GLY A 72 -5.64 -3.05 -14.48
C GLY A 72 -5.47 -4.08 -15.58
N ARG A 73 -6.58 -4.43 -16.23
CA ARG A 73 -6.58 -5.31 -17.40
C ARG A 73 -7.06 -4.53 -18.61
N LYS A 74 -6.36 -4.71 -19.72
CA LYS A 74 -6.77 -4.15 -21.02
C LYS A 74 -7.82 -5.05 -21.67
N LYS A 75 -8.91 -4.46 -22.15
CA LYS A 75 -9.95 -5.17 -22.89
C LYS A 75 -9.41 -5.66 -24.24
N LEU A 76 -9.75 -6.90 -24.60
CA LEU A 76 -9.35 -7.49 -25.88
C LEU A 76 -10.26 -6.97 -27.01
N LYS A 77 -9.66 -6.61 -28.16
CA LYS A 77 -10.35 -6.03 -29.34
C LYS A 77 -11.50 -6.89 -29.90
N LYS A 78 -11.56 -8.19 -29.54
CA LYS A 78 -12.60 -9.13 -29.98
C LYS A 78 -13.86 -9.16 -29.09
N SER A 79 -13.84 -8.50 -27.92
CA SER A 79 -15.02 -8.42 -27.04
C SER A 79 -16.09 -7.54 -27.71
N LYS A 80 -17.22 -8.16 -28.08
CA LYS A 80 -18.41 -7.50 -28.65
C LYS A 80 -19.28 -6.81 -27.59
N THR A 81 -18.89 -6.90 -26.32
CA THR A 81 -19.63 -6.34 -25.19
C THR A 81 -19.55 -4.82 -25.27
N THR A 82 -20.59 -4.17 -25.78
CA THR A 82 -20.86 -2.74 -25.51
C THR A 82 -20.89 -2.58 -23.99
N LEU A 83 -20.12 -1.61 -23.45
CA LEU A 83 -19.96 -1.36 -22.01
C LEU A 83 -21.22 -1.77 -21.25
N PRO A 84 -21.19 -2.84 -20.42
CA PRO A 84 -22.36 -3.20 -19.66
C PRO A 84 -22.65 -2.01 -18.76
N VAL A 85 -23.88 -1.50 -18.90
CA VAL A 85 -24.53 -0.54 -18.03
C VAL A 85 -23.99 -0.66 -16.61
N MET A 86 -23.33 0.39 -16.12
CA MET A 86 -23.00 0.63 -14.71
C MET A 86 -22.57 -0.61 -13.89
N ASN A 87 -21.69 -1.47 -14.40
CA ASN A 87 -20.90 -2.29 -13.50
C ASN A 87 -19.49 -1.70 -13.41
N PRO A 88 -19.17 -0.89 -12.39
CA PRO A 88 -17.86 -0.25 -12.25
C PRO A 88 -16.74 -1.26 -11.95
N PHE A 89 -17.07 -2.52 -11.63
CA PHE A 89 -16.12 -3.59 -11.33
C PHE A 89 -16.64 -4.94 -11.84
N PRO A 90 -16.76 -5.16 -13.17
CA PRO A 90 -17.08 -6.49 -13.65
C PRO A 90 -15.97 -7.43 -13.17
N ILE A 91 -16.33 -8.60 -12.66
CA ILE A 91 -15.35 -9.68 -12.44
C ILE A 91 -14.86 -10.04 -13.83
N MET A 92 -13.75 -9.43 -14.25
CA MET A 92 -13.20 -9.56 -15.58
C MET A 92 -12.66 -10.97 -15.73
N ASP A 93 -13.48 -11.86 -16.29
CA ASP A 93 -13.03 -13.19 -16.65
C ASP A 93 -11.94 -13.09 -17.72
N GLY A 94 -11.04 -14.07 -17.75
CA GLY A 94 -9.89 -14.08 -18.66
C GLY A 94 -10.25 -14.26 -20.14
N LYS A 95 -11.55 -14.20 -20.52
CA LYS A 95 -12.02 -14.37 -21.89
C LYS A 95 -12.10 -13.04 -22.64
N GLU A 96 -12.45 -11.95 -21.94
CA GLU A 96 -12.61 -10.62 -22.54
C GLU A 96 -11.45 -9.67 -22.30
N TYR A 97 -10.59 -9.99 -21.34
CA TYR A 97 -9.52 -9.11 -20.87
C TYR A 97 -8.16 -9.79 -20.91
N GLY A 98 -7.12 -9.00 -21.17
CA GLY A 98 -5.73 -9.43 -21.16
C GLY A 98 -5.21 -9.78 -19.75
N PRO A 99 -3.90 -10.09 -19.64
CA PRO A 99 -3.27 -10.32 -18.35
C PRO A 99 -3.38 -9.09 -17.44
N LEU A 100 -3.30 -9.31 -16.13
CA LEU A 100 -3.27 -8.23 -15.16
C LEU A 100 -1.91 -7.52 -15.22
N GLU A 101 -1.95 -6.25 -15.60
CA GLU A 101 -0.79 -5.35 -15.58
C GLU A 101 -0.73 -4.66 -14.22
N ILE A 102 0.46 -4.61 -13.63
CA ILE A 102 0.68 -4.03 -12.29
C ILE A 102 1.91 -3.14 -12.36
N LEU A 103 1.68 -1.86 -12.17
CA LEU A 103 2.70 -0.83 -12.08
C LEU A 103 2.86 -0.38 -10.63
N CYS A 104 4.10 -0.40 -10.14
CA CYS A 104 4.46 0.16 -8.84
C CYS A 104 5.27 1.42 -9.09
N PHE A 105 4.96 2.48 -8.35
CA PHE A 105 5.69 3.75 -8.41
C PHE A 105 6.71 3.82 -7.27
N PRO A 106 7.62 4.82 -7.28
CA PRO A 106 8.49 5.08 -6.14
C PRO A 106 7.68 5.17 -4.85
N GLU A 107 8.21 4.58 -3.78
CA GLU A 107 7.58 4.57 -2.48
C GLU A 107 7.50 5.96 -1.87
N ARG A 108 6.63 6.11 -0.88
CA ARG A 108 6.54 7.29 -0.04
C ARG A 108 6.96 6.97 1.38
N GLU A 109 7.65 7.93 1.99
CA GLU A 109 7.94 7.92 3.41
C GLU A 109 6.97 8.84 4.13
N CYS A 110 6.20 8.27 5.06
CA CYS A 110 5.14 8.93 5.81
C CYS A 110 5.38 8.83 7.32
N SER A 111 6.65 8.76 7.73
CA SER A 111 7.07 8.54 9.12
C SER A 111 6.74 9.72 10.04
N ILE A 112 6.68 10.94 9.50
CA ILE A 112 6.39 12.15 10.27
C ILE A 112 4.89 12.22 10.56
N GLN A 113 4.51 11.79 11.76
CA GLN A 113 3.12 11.66 12.18
C GLN A 113 2.86 12.35 13.52
N ARG A 114 1.65 12.88 13.69
CA ARG A 114 1.15 13.36 14.98
C ARG A 114 -0.08 12.55 15.35
N ARG A 115 -0.05 11.87 16.51
CA ARG A 115 -1.15 10.99 16.96
C ARG A 115 -1.59 9.99 15.87
N ASN A 116 -0.61 9.37 15.19
CA ASN A 116 -0.83 8.40 14.11
C ASN A 116 -1.55 8.93 12.87
N GLN A 117 -1.50 10.24 12.64
CA GLN A 117 -1.93 10.89 11.41
C GLN A 117 -0.71 11.42 10.67
N LYS A 118 -0.62 11.16 9.37
CA LYS A 118 0.45 11.64 8.49
C LYS A 118 0.41 13.17 8.41
N ILE A 119 1.58 13.80 8.53
CA ILE A 119 1.73 15.26 8.55
C ILE A 119 2.62 15.73 7.39
N ILE A 120 3.70 14.98 7.12
CA ILE A 120 4.61 15.23 6.02
C ILE A 120 4.88 13.90 5.32
N GLU A 121 4.79 13.93 4.00
CA GLU A 121 5.04 12.80 3.13
C GLU A 121 6.07 13.19 2.06
N GLU A 122 7.07 12.34 1.86
CA GLU A 122 8.12 12.53 0.86
C GLU A 122 8.25 11.33 -0.06
N SER A 123 8.79 11.53 -1.26
CA SER A 123 9.03 10.47 -2.24
C SER A 123 10.26 10.81 -3.09
N PRO A 124 11.11 9.83 -3.44
CA PRO A 124 11.22 8.50 -2.82
C PRO A 124 11.77 8.58 -1.37
N SER A 125 11.76 7.46 -0.63
CA SER A 125 12.46 7.42 0.66
C SER A 125 13.97 7.46 0.44
N VAL A 126 14.66 8.37 1.12
CA VAL A 126 16.12 8.53 1.03
C VAL A 126 16.90 7.45 1.78
N LEU A 127 16.23 6.65 2.61
CA LEU A 127 16.89 5.68 3.50
C LEU A 127 16.72 4.24 3.07
N LEU A 128 15.74 3.96 2.21
CA LEU A 128 15.61 2.63 1.64
C LEU A 128 16.71 2.33 0.64
N THR A 129 17.40 1.22 0.90
CA THR A 129 18.35 0.70 -0.07
C THR A 129 17.61 0.24 -1.34
N PRO A 130 18.25 0.30 -2.53
CA PRO A 130 17.69 -0.26 -3.75
C PRO A 130 17.28 -1.73 -3.61
N GLU A 131 18.02 -2.51 -2.81
CA GLU A 131 17.73 -3.92 -2.56
C GLU A 131 16.41 -4.11 -1.79
N THR A 132 16.24 -3.40 -0.68
CA THR A 132 15.00 -3.46 0.12
C THR A 132 13.82 -2.96 -0.70
N ARG A 133 13.96 -1.86 -1.42
CA ARG A 133 12.94 -1.34 -2.35
C ARG A 133 12.51 -2.41 -3.35
N ALA A 134 13.45 -3.10 -3.98
CA ALA A 134 13.15 -4.18 -4.92
C ALA A 134 12.43 -5.36 -4.25
N LYS A 135 12.79 -5.73 -3.01
CA LYS A 135 12.10 -6.76 -2.21
C LYS A 135 10.65 -6.37 -1.94
N MET A 136 10.41 -5.13 -1.50
CA MET A 136 9.07 -4.60 -1.22
C MET A 136 8.20 -4.58 -2.48
N VAL A 137 8.72 -4.04 -3.60
CA VAL A 137 7.99 -4.01 -4.89
C VAL A 137 7.60 -5.42 -5.36
N ARG A 138 8.46 -6.43 -5.18
CA ARG A 138 8.12 -7.83 -5.49
C ARG A 138 6.94 -8.32 -4.66
N GLN A 139 6.91 -8.01 -3.35
CA GLN A 139 5.81 -8.41 -2.48
C GLN A 139 4.50 -7.68 -2.84
N VAL A 140 4.55 -6.38 -3.14
CA VAL A 140 3.37 -5.61 -3.59
C VAL A 140 2.79 -6.19 -4.86
N LYS A 141 3.64 -6.48 -5.86
CA LYS A 141 3.19 -7.13 -7.10
C LYS A 141 2.59 -8.51 -6.84
N ALA A 142 3.18 -9.30 -5.93
CA ALA A 142 2.63 -10.61 -5.58
C ALA A 142 1.25 -10.49 -4.90
N LEU A 143 1.09 -9.57 -3.95
CA LEU A 143 -0.17 -9.27 -3.29
C LEU A 143 -1.25 -8.85 -4.30
N ALA A 144 -0.95 -7.84 -5.12
CA ALA A 144 -1.88 -7.31 -6.12
C ALA A 144 -2.34 -8.39 -7.12
N ARG A 145 -1.42 -9.28 -7.57
CA ARG A 145 -1.80 -10.44 -8.40
C ARG A 145 -2.72 -11.41 -7.67
N LYS A 146 -2.39 -11.74 -6.41
CA LYS A 146 -3.12 -12.75 -5.64
C LYS A 146 -4.57 -12.34 -5.39
N VAL A 147 -4.83 -11.05 -5.21
CA VAL A 147 -6.18 -10.49 -4.98
C VAL A 147 -6.84 -9.96 -6.25
N ASN A 148 -6.19 -10.10 -7.41
CA ASN A 148 -6.65 -9.53 -8.70
C ASN A 148 -7.00 -8.03 -8.58
N TYR A 149 -6.11 -7.26 -7.93
CA TYR A 149 -6.33 -5.84 -7.64
C TYR A 149 -6.51 -5.03 -8.93
N GLN A 150 -7.39 -4.03 -8.88
CA GLN A 150 -7.65 -3.11 -9.99
C GLN A 150 -7.76 -1.67 -9.47
N SER A 151 -7.45 -0.70 -10.33
CA SER A 151 -7.35 0.72 -10.03
C SER A 151 -6.09 1.08 -9.23
N ALA A 152 -6.04 2.31 -8.71
CA ALA A 152 -4.98 2.78 -7.85
C ALA A 152 -5.19 2.31 -6.41
N GLY A 153 -4.10 2.01 -5.71
CA GLY A 153 -4.10 1.70 -4.29
C GLY A 153 -2.71 1.83 -3.70
N THR A 154 -2.60 1.69 -2.39
CA THR A 154 -1.32 1.78 -1.70
C THR A 154 -1.17 0.62 -0.73
N VAL A 155 0.03 0.03 -0.71
CA VAL A 155 0.40 -0.98 0.28
C VAL A 155 1.34 -0.34 1.29
N GLU A 156 0.95 -0.36 2.56
CA GLU A 156 1.69 0.26 3.67
C GLU A 156 2.51 -0.78 4.43
N PHE A 157 3.69 -0.36 4.86
CA PHE A 157 4.64 -1.16 5.60
C PHE A 157 5.18 -0.38 6.80
N LEU A 158 5.49 -1.11 7.86
CA LEU A 158 6.42 -0.66 8.88
C LEU A 158 7.81 -1.19 8.55
N VAL A 159 8.82 -0.34 8.61
CA VAL A 159 10.22 -0.69 8.34
C VAL A 159 11.06 -0.35 9.57
N ASP A 160 11.81 -1.33 10.08
CA ASP A 160 12.70 -1.13 11.24
C ASP A 160 14.08 -0.59 10.82
N GLU A 161 14.96 -0.37 11.80
CA GLU A 161 16.30 0.18 11.60
C GLU A 161 17.22 -0.74 10.76
N GLU A 162 16.94 -2.05 10.75
CA GLU A 162 17.68 -3.05 9.97
C GLU A 162 17.13 -3.23 8.54
N GLN A 163 16.13 -2.41 8.15
CA GLN A 163 15.37 -2.53 6.91
C GLN A 163 14.58 -3.85 6.76
N ASN A 164 14.24 -4.51 7.88
CA ASN A 164 13.18 -5.50 7.86
C ASN A 164 11.85 -4.76 7.72
N PHE A 165 10.97 -5.27 6.84
CA PHE A 165 9.70 -4.63 6.53
C PHE A 165 8.54 -5.57 6.76
N PHE A 166 7.45 -5.01 7.29
CA PHE A 166 6.29 -5.73 7.75
C PHE A 166 5.04 -5.10 7.13
N PHE A 167 4.23 -5.89 6.45
CA PHE A 167 2.95 -5.43 5.91
C PHE A 167 2.07 -4.90 7.03
N LEU A 168 1.53 -3.70 6.85
CA LEU A 168 0.60 -3.07 7.79
C LEU A 168 -0.83 -3.13 7.25
N GLU A 169 -1.07 -2.47 6.12
CA GLU A 169 -2.39 -2.44 5.50
C GLU A 169 -2.31 -2.19 3.99
N MET A 170 -3.47 -2.29 3.33
CA MET A 170 -3.64 -1.86 1.96
C MET A 170 -4.81 -0.88 1.86
N ASN A 171 -4.51 0.35 1.45
CA ASN A 171 -5.51 1.34 1.12
C ASN A 171 -5.99 1.11 -0.32
N THR A 172 -7.21 0.59 -0.48
CA THR A 172 -7.81 0.24 -1.78
C THR A 172 -8.42 1.44 -2.52
N ARG A 173 -7.76 2.59 -2.42
CA ARG A 173 -8.15 3.89 -2.96
C ARG A 173 -6.93 4.77 -3.16
N LEU A 174 -7.10 5.85 -3.91
CA LEU A 174 -6.10 6.92 -3.96
C LEU A 174 -5.99 7.60 -2.59
N GLN A 175 -4.78 7.98 -2.21
CA GLN A 175 -4.48 8.67 -0.96
C GLN A 175 -4.21 10.16 -1.21
N VAL A 176 -4.19 10.97 -0.15
CA VAL A 176 -4.06 12.44 -0.25
C VAL A 176 -2.68 12.82 -0.82
N GLU A 177 -1.67 12.07 -0.43
CA GLU A 177 -0.24 12.21 -0.73
C GLU A 177 0.17 11.66 -2.11
N HIS A 178 -0.78 11.26 -2.96
CA HIS A 178 -0.45 10.82 -4.33
C HIS A 178 0.28 11.89 -5.20
N PRO A 179 0.11 13.21 -5.03
CA PRO A 179 0.78 14.20 -5.89
C PRO A 179 2.31 14.15 -5.79
N VAL A 180 2.89 13.77 -4.64
CA VAL A 180 4.36 13.63 -4.55
C VAL A 180 4.87 12.49 -5.42
N THR A 181 4.10 11.40 -5.52
CA THR A 181 4.41 10.28 -6.42
C THR A 181 4.28 10.69 -7.88
N GLU A 182 3.25 11.46 -8.22
CA GLU A 182 3.06 11.99 -9.58
C GLU A 182 4.24 12.87 -10.02
N MET A 183 4.66 13.79 -9.16
CA MET A 183 5.78 14.70 -9.42
C MET A 183 7.09 13.94 -9.71
N VAL A 184 7.45 12.96 -8.87
CA VAL A 184 8.72 12.23 -9.03
C VAL A 184 8.68 11.16 -10.13
N SER A 185 7.49 10.80 -10.60
CA SER A 185 7.30 9.79 -11.66
C SER A 185 7.16 10.42 -13.05
N GLY A 186 7.70 11.62 -13.25
CA GLY A 186 7.65 12.31 -14.54
C GLY A 186 6.28 12.94 -14.86
N GLY A 187 5.51 13.30 -13.82
CA GLY A 187 4.22 13.99 -13.98
C GLY A 187 3.09 13.10 -14.46
N VAL A 188 3.08 11.82 -14.06
CA VAL A 188 1.93 10.93 -14.31
C VAL A 188 0.68 11.46 -13.60
N ASP A 189 -0.50 11.07 -14.07
CA ASP A 189 -1.80 11.45 -13.51
C ASP A 189 -2.53 10.19 -13.03
N LEU A 190 -2.39 9.85 -11.75
CA LEU A 190 -2.95 8.63 -11.20
C LEU A 190 -4.48 8.61 -11.30
N VAL A 191 -5.15 9.77 -11.27
CA VAL A 191 -6.61 9.87 -11.46
C VAL A 191 -6.98 9.49 -12.89
N ARG A 192 -6.28 10.00 -13.90
CA ARG A 192 -6.43 9.56 -15.30
C ARG A 192 -6.20 8.06 -15.43
N GLY A 193 -5.14 7.53 -14.80
CA GLY A 193 -4.85 6.10 -14.78
C GLY A 193 -6.00 5.27 -14.22
N MET A 194 -6.63 5.70 -13.13
CA MET A 194 -7.82 5.04 -12.57
C MET A 194 -9.00 5.03 -13.54
N ILE A 195 -9.26 6.15 -14.22
CA ILE A 195 -10.34 6.28 -15.21
C ILE A 195 -10.07 5.35 -16.42
N ASP A 196 -8.82 5.29 -16.89
CA ASP A 196 -8.42 4.41 -17.99
C ASP A 196 -8.61 2.93 -17.64
N VAL A 197 -8.20 2.53 -16.44
CA VAL A 197 -8.42 1.18 -15.94
C VAL A 197 -9.91 0.86 -15.83
N ALA A 198 -10.72 1.77 -15.26
CA ALA A 198 -12.18 1.59 -15.14
C ALA A 198 -12.86 1.44 -16.50
N TRP A 199 -12.35 2.12 -17.54
CA TRP A 199 -12.84 2.00 -18.91
C TRP A 199 -12.33 0.76 -19.65
N GLY A 200 -11.52 -0.08 -19.00
CA GLY A 200 -10.91 -1.26 -19.60
C GLY A 200 -9.81 -0.94 -20.60
N ARG A 201 -9.23 0.27 -20.57
CA ARG A 201 -8.07 0.64 -21.40
C ARG A 201 -6.75 0.03 -20.89
N GLY A 202 -6.74 -0.47 -19.65
CA GLY A 202 -5.55 -1.01 -18.99
C GLY A 202 -4.74 0.08 -18.30
N VAL A 203 -3.52 -0.27 -17.88
CA VAL A 203 -2.58 0.73 -17.35
C VAL A 203 -2.09 1.60 -18.52
N PRO A 204 -2.06 2.94 -18.40
CA PRO A 204 -1.62 3.81 -19.49
C PRO A 204 -0.20 3.47 -19.97
N GLU A 205 -0.03 3.30 -21.28
CA GLU A 205 1.25 2.88 -21.89
C GLU A 205 2.36 3.91 -21.68
N ASP A 206 1.98 5.20 -21.63
CA ASP A 206 2.88 6.32 -21.32
C ASP A 206 3.47 6.21 -19.90
N TYR A 207 2.79 5.56 -18.94
CA TYR A 207 3.31 5.41 -17.58
C TYR A 207 4.40 4.34 -17.50
N LEU A 208 4.28 3.30 -18.34
CA LEU A 208 5.28 2.23 -18.40
C LEU A 208 6.64 2.76 -18.86
N ALA A 209 6.64 3.71 -19.81
CA ALA A 209 7.86 4.35 -20.30
C ALA A 209 8.52 5.27 -19.26
N LEU A 210 7.71 5.95 -18.44
CA LEU A 210 8.17 6.90 -17.43
C LEU A 210 8.68 6.20 -16.17
N VAL A 211 7.97 5.16 -15.70
CA VAL A 211 8.33 4.40 -14.50
C VAL A 211 9.39 3.32 -14.83
N GLY A 212 9.42 2.82 -16.06
CA GLY A 212 10.42 1.85 -16.55
C GLY A 212 11.86 2.37 -16.55
N ARG A 213 12.08 3.69 -16.45
CA ARG A 213 13.42 4.28 -16.28
C ARG A 213 14.00 4.13 -14.86
N GLY A 214 13.23 3.64 -13.87
CA GLY A 214 13.67 3.57 -12.47
C GLY A 214 13.56 2.21 -11.77
N GLY A 215 13.21 1.11 -12.47
CA GLY A 215 12.79 -0.12 -11.77
C GLY A 215 12.97 -1.44 -12.54
N GLY A 216 14.18 -1.70 -13.02
CA GLY A 216 14.79 -3.03 -13.25
C GLY A 216 13.99 -4.16 -13.92
N GLY A 217 14.36 -4.47 -15.17
CA GLY A 217 14.01 -5.74 -15.79
C GLY A 217 14.42 -5.95 -17.25
N GLY A 218 15.65 -5.61 -17.65
CA GLY A 218 16.24 -6.12 -18.89
C GLY A 218 17.10 -5.12 -19.68
N GLY A 219 18.42 -5.16 -19.44
CA GLY A 219 19.42 -4.66 -20.39
C GLY A 219 20.17 -3.38 -19.97
N GLY A 220 21.40 -3.56 -19.51
CA GLY A 220 22.51 -2.62 -19.72
C GLY A 220 22.60 -1.39 -18.81
N ASP A 221 23.77 -1.26 -18.17
CA ASP A 221 24.37 -0.05 -17.60
C ASP A 221 23.81 1.29 -18.10
N ALA A 222 23.45 2.20 -17.16
CA ALA A 222 23.70 3.67 -17.22
C ALA A 222 22.70 4.55 -16.43
N ALA A 223 22.41 4.27 -15.15
CA ALA A 223 21.63 5.22 -14.33
C ALA A 223 22.05 5.27 -12.84
N ALA A 224 23.36 5.28 -12.58
CA ALA A 224 23.93 5.49 -11.25
C ALA A 224 24.65 6.84 -11.10
N ALA A 225 24.27 7.88 -11.85
CA ALA A 225 25.06 9.12 -11.93
C ALA A 225 24.26 10.43 -11.95
N ALA A 226 23.08 10.53 -11.35
CA ALA A 226 22.30 11.78 -11.38
C ALA A 226 21.58 12.16 -10.07
N ALA A 227 22.15 11.84 -8.91
CA ALA A 227 21.69 12.40 -7.63
C ALA A 227 22.80 12.36 -6.56
N ALA A 228 23.93 13.02 -6.84
CA ALA A 228 24.96 13.40 -5.87
C ALA A 228 25.12 14.91 -5.88
#